data_AF-A0A6C7MHI0-F1
#
_entry.id   AF-A0A6C7MHI0-F1
#
_cell.length_a   1.000
_cell.length_b   1.000
_cell.length_c   1.000
_cell.angle_alpha   90.00
_cell.angle_beta   90.00
_cell.angle_gamma   90.00
#
_symmetry.space_group_name_H-M   'P 1'
#
loop_
_entity.id
_entity.type
_entity.pdbx_description
1 polymer ?
#
loop_
_entity_poly.entity_id
_entity_poly.type
_entity_poly.pdbx_seq_one_letter_code
_entity_poly.pdbx_strand_id
1 'polypeptide(L)'
;MTILEKNIQALLSGVNEPLGNKLLNFIQNKTCSRFNIDENLNIFDKTHNVFMYENLEEEINFFYQSILEKTPRYPFICIYGIGNALLIKNLAKHYKHLFVFESEIELFILALSMIDLSEELCSGKIYLVDIKEERVNLQLRILFDQNDMFLWLNIYEM
;
A
#
# COMPACT_ATOMS: atom_id res chain seq x y z
N MET A 1 -6.54 -20.67 2.79
CA MET A 1 -5.63 -19.62 2.29
C MET A 1 -5.65 -18.50 3.30
N THR A 2 -4.49 -18.17 3.89
CA THR A 2 -4.35 -17.07 4.86
C THR A 2 -4.58 -15.72 4.16
N ILE A 3 -4.80 -14.65 4.93
CA ILE A 3 -4.94 -13.28 4.38
C ILE A 3 -3.68 -12.90 3.58
N LEU A 4 -2.50 -13.20 4.15
CA LEU A 4 -1.21 -12.95 3.49
C LEU A 4 -1.10 -13.68 2.14
N GLU A 5 -1.44 -14.97 2.10
CA GLU A 5 -1.40 -15.76 0.87
C GLU A 5 -2.32 -15.18 -0.22
N LYS A 6 -3.54 -14.76 0.15
CA LYS A 6 -4.48 -14.14 -0.80
C LYS A 6 -3.91 -12.83 -1.37
N ASN A 7 -3.36 -11.98 -0.53
CA ASN A 7 -2.76 -10.72 -0.93
C ASN A 7 -1.55 -10.93 -1.84
N ILE A 8 -0.68 -11.88 -1.51
CA ILE A 8 0.48 -12.22 -2.34
C ILE A 8 0.01 -12.79 -3.69
N GLN A 9 -0.97 -13.69 -3.69
CA GLN A 9 -1.53 -14.22 -4.94
C GLN A 9 -2.12 -13.11 -5.81
N ALA A 10 -2.76 -12.10 -5.20
CA ALA A 10 -3.28 -10.94 -5.92
C ALA A 10 -2.17 -10.09 -6.56
N LEU A 11 -1.00 -9.98 -5.94
CA LEU A 11 0.16 -9.33 -6.55
C LEU A 11 0.71 -10.16 -7.72
N LEU A 12 0.77 -11.48 -7.56
CA LEU A 12 1.32 -12.42 -8.54
C LEU A 12 0.41 -12.63 -9.76
N SER A 13 -0.89 -12.30 -9.70
CA SER A 13 -1.84 -12.47 -10.80
C SER A 13 -1.63 -11.52 -11.99
N GLY A 14 -0.54 -10.75 -12.00
CA GLY A 14 -0.13 -9.87 -13.09
C GLY A 14 -0.14 -8.37 -12.73
N VAL A 15 -0.55 -8.01 -11.51
CA VAL A 15 -0.61 -6.60 -11.07
C VAL A 15 0.76 -6.09 -10.62
N ASN A 16 1.50 -6.89 -9.86
CA ASN A 16 2.86 -6.57 -9.42
C ASN A 16 3.63 -7.85 -9.04
N GLU A 17 3.85 -8.70 -10.04
CA GLU A 17 4.57 -9.97 -9.89
C GLU A 17 5.96 -9.80 -9.25
N PRO A 18 6.78 -8.78 -9.59
CA PRO A 18 8.09 -8.58 -8.96
C PRO A 18 8.01 -8.43 -7.43
N LEU A 19 7.07 -7.60 -6.94
CA LEU A 19 6.87 -7.43 -5.51
C LEU A 19 6.33 -8.71 -4.85
N GLY A 20 5.38 -9.39 -5.49
CA GLY A 20 4.85 -10.67 -5.00
C GLY A 20 5.95 -11.72 -4.79
N ASN A 21 6.84 -11.88 -5.78
CA ASN A 21 7.99 -12.78 -5.69
C ASN A 21 8.99 -12.34 -4.60
N LYS A 22 9.23 -11.03 -4.46
CA LYS A 22 10.10 -10.48 -3.41
C LYS A 22 9.57 -10.78 -2.01
N LEU A 23 8.26 -10.63 -1.80
CA LEU A 23 7.59 -10.95 -0.53
C LEU A 23 7.68 -12.46 -0.22
N LEU A 24 7.39 -13.33 -1.19
CA LEU A 24 7.54 -14.78 -1.03
C LEU A 24 8.96 -15.18 -0.63
N ASN A 25 9.96 -14.66 -1.35
CA ASN A 25 11.36 -14.92 -1.07
C ASN A 25 11.76 -14.42 0.33
N PHE A 26 11.24 -13.28 0.77
CA PHE A 26 11.50 -12.77 2.11
C PHE A 26 10.93 -13.73 3.17
N ILE A 27 9.66 -14.13 3.05
CA ILE A 27 8.99 -14.99 4.04
C ILE A 27 9.67 -16.36 4.15
N GLN A 28 10.22 -16.89 3.05
CA GLN A 28 10.93 -18.18 3.05
C GLN A 28 12.32 -18.10 3.68
N ASN A 29 13.03 -16.98 3.53
CA ASN A 29 14.45 -16.87 3.87
C ASN A 29 14.74 -16.01 5.11
N LYS A 30 13.76 -15.21 5.55
CA LYS A 30 13.92 -14.22 6.62
C LYS A 30 12.67 -14.18 7.50
N THR A 31 12.87 -13.69 8.72
CA THR A 31 11.77 -13.42 9.65
C THR A 31 11.60 -11.91 9.81
N CYS A 32 10.36 -11.45 9.99
CA CYS A 32 10.10 -10.07 10.37
C CYS A 32 10.65 -9.86 11.78
N SER A 33 11.73 -9.09 11.88
CA SER A 33 12.50 -9.00 13.11
C SER A 33 12.42 -7.61 13.73
N ARG A 34 12.38 -6.57 12.90
CA ARG A 34 12.39 -5.16 13.31
C ARG A 34 11.02 -4.71 13.75
N PHE A 35 9.99 -5.03 12.98
CA PHE A 35 8.63 -4.59 13.28
C PHE A 35 7.78 -5.73 13.83
N ASN A 36 6.81 -5.37 14.67
CA ASN A 36 5.74 -6.26 15.11
C ASN A 36 4.42 -5.48 15.05
N ILE A 37 3.32 -6.18 14.84
CA ILE A 37 1.98 -5.59 14.90
C ILE A 37 1.20 -6.28 16.03
N ASP A 38 0.62 -5.47 16.91
CA ASP A 38 -0.15 -5.96 18.05
C ASP A 38 -1.60 -6.29 17.68
N GLU A 39 -2.37 -6.75 18.67
CA GLU A 39 -3.79 -7.08 18.54
C GLU A 39 -4.69 -5.88 18.19
N ASN A 40 -4.23 -4.65 18.49
CA ASN A 40 -4.91 -3.40 18.13
C ASN A 40 -4.47 -2.88 16.76
N LEU A 41 -3.67 -3.65 16.01
CA LEU A 41 -3.10 -3.28 14.72
C LEU A 41 -2.10 -2.12 14.77
N ASN A 42 -1.55 -1.81 15.94
CA ASN A 42 -0.48 -0.82 16.07
C ASN A 42 0.88 -1.48 15.79
N ILE A 43 1.77 -0.74 15.13
CA ILE A 43 3.08 -1.23 14.73
C ILE A 43 4.12 -0.76 15.73
N PHE A 44 4.88 -1.71 16.28
CA PHE A 44 6.00 -1.42 17.16
C PHE A 44 7.33 -1.56 16.40
N ASP A 45 8.12 -0.48 16.33
CA ASP A 45 9.49 -0.52 15.81
C ASP A 45 10.45 -0.89 16.94
N LYS A 46 10.97 -2.12 16.93
CA LYS A 46 11.91 -2.59 17.97
C LYS A 46 13.27 -1.91 17.92
N THR A 47 13.65 -1.33 16.77
CA THR A 47 14.94 -0.63 16.65
C THR A 47 14.92 0.70 17.39
N HIS A 48 13.78 1.41 17.32
CA HIS A 48 13.60 2.71 17.98
C HIS A 48 12.82 2.60 19.30
N ASN A 49 12.29 1.42 19.61
CA ASN A 49 11.50 1.13 20.81
C ASN A 49 10.29 2.09 20.96
N VAL A 50 9.54 2.26 19.87
CA VAL A 50 8.41 3.20 19.79
C VAL A 50 7.27 2.59 18.97
N PHE A 51 6.04 2.93 19.35
CA PHE A 51 4.87 2.64 18.54
C PHE A 51 4.72 3.65 17.41
N MET A 52 4.20 3.18 16.27
CA MET A 52 3.98 4.04 15.10
C MET A 52 2.86 5.05 15.34
N TYR A 53 1.82 4.65 16.07
CA TYR A 53 0.70 5.53 16.42
C TYR A 53 0.64 5.70 17.94
N GLU A 54 0.37 6.93 18.39
CA GLU A 54 0.01 7.23 19.78
C GLU A 54 -1.45 6.85 20.04
N ASN A 55 -2.34 7.23 19.12
CA ASN A 55 -3.74 6.83 19.10
C ASN A 55 -4.16 6.44 17.68
N LEU A 56 -4.12 5.14 17.41
CA LEU A 56 -4.36 4.58 16.08
C LEU A 56 -5.71 5.01 15.49
N GLU A 57 -6.79 4.97 16.27
CA GLU A 57 -8.13 5.29 15.74
C GLU A 57 -8.25 6.78 15.41
N GLU A 58 -7.81 7.66 16.32
CA GLU A 58 -7.87 9.11 16.12
C GLU A 58 -7.00 9.55 14.95
N GLU A 59 -5.76 9.05 14.87
CA GLU A 59 -4.82 9.41 13.80
C GLU A 59 -5.30 8.93 12.44
N ILE A 60 -5.72 7.65 12.32
CA ILE A 60 -6.25 7.12 11.06
C ILE A 60 -7.47 7.90 10.61
N ASN A 61 -8.40 8.21 11.52
CA ASN A 61 -9.59 9.00 11.20
C ASN A 61 -9.22 10.43 10.78
N PHE A 62 -8.29 11.07 11.48
CA PHE A 62 -7.83 12.41 11.17
C PHE A 62 -7.21 12.48 9.76
N PHE A 63 -6.30 11.56 9.41
CA PHE A 63 -5.68 11.53 8.09
C PHE A 63 -6.69 11.16 7.00
N TYR A 64 -7.57 10.21 7.26
CA TYR A 64 -8.63 9.82 6.33
C TYR A 64 -9.51 11.02 5.94
N GLN A 65 -10.04 11.75 6.93
CA GLN A 65 -10.87 12.93 6.68
C GLN A 65 -10.07 14.04 5.99
N SER A 66 -8.86 14.33 6.49
CA SER A 66 -7.99 15.37 5.93
C SER A 66 -7.67 15.14 4.45
N ILE A 67 -7.46 13.89 4.04
CA ILE A 67 -7.21 13.53 2.64
C ILE A 67 -8.49 13.74 1.83
N LEU A 68 -9.62 13.16 2.23
CA LEU A 68 -10.89 13.30 1.49
C LEU A 68 -11.31 14.75 1.29
N GLU A 69 -11.16 15.60 2.30
CA GLU A 69 -11.50 17.02 2.23
C GLU A 69 -10.61 17.78 1.24
N LYS A 70 -9.32 17.44 1.17
CA LYS A 70 -8.34 18.14 0.34
C LYS A 70 -8.31 17.64 -1.10
N THR A 71 -8.72 16.40 -1.34
CA THR A 71 -8.59 15.76 -2.67
C THR A 71 -9.90 15.27 -3.31
N PRO A 72 -11.03 16.00 -3.25
CA PRO A 72 -12.34 15.52 -3.72
C PRO A 72 -12.42 15.29 -5.24
N ARG A 73 -11.52 15.89 -6.02
CA ARG A 73 -11.48 15.77 -7.49
C ARG A 73 -10.28 14.98 -8.00
N TYR A 74 -9.44 14.46 -7.10
CA TYR A 74 -8.23 13.78 -7.50
C TYR A 74 -8.56 12.32 -7.81
N PRO A 75 -8.26 11.82 -9.01
CA PRO A 75 -8.60 10.45 -9.40
C PRO A 75 -7.76 9.39 -8.70
N PHE A 76 -6.54 9.78 -8.35
CA PHE A 76 -5.58 8.97 -7.64
C PHE A 76 -4.89 9.81 -6.59
N ILE A 77 -4.30 9.12 -5.61
CA ILE A 77 -3.46 9.73 -4.58
C ILE A 77 -2.21 8.89 -4.39
N CYS A 78 -1.15 9.56 -3.96
CA CYS A 78 0.11 8.94 -3.57
C CYS A 78 0.23 8.98 -2.04
N ILE A 79 0.52 7.84 -1.43
CA ILE A 79 0.73 7.67 0.01
C ILE A 79 2.15 7.16 0.22
N TYR A 80 2.90 7.80 1.12
CA TYR A 80 4.25 7.40 1.48
C TYR A 80 4.21 6.70 2.83
N GLY A 81 4.50 5.40 2.83
CA GLY A 81 4.36 4.49 3.95
C GLY A 81 3.08 3.67 3.86
N ILE A 82 3.19 2.34 4.03
CA ILE A 82 2.01 1.47 4.08
C ILE A 82 1.35 1.43 5.47
N GLY A 83 2.14 1.68 6.53
CA GLY A 83 1.68 1.54 7.91
C GLY A 83 1.08 0.16 8.15
N ASN A 84 -0.10 0.11 8.78
CA ASN A 84 -0.88 -1.12 9.00
C ASN A 84 -1.93 -1.37 7.90
N ALA A 85 -1.89 -0.61 6.81
CA ALA A 85 -2.85 -0.62 5.69
C ALA A 85 -4.32 -0.24 5.99
N LEU A 86 -4.70 0.11 7.23
CA LEU A 86 -6.08 0.54 7.53
C LEU A 86 -6.49 1.80 6.77
N LEU A 87 -5.63 2.82 6.78
CA LEU A 87 -5.87 4.06 6.05
C LEU A 87 -6.05 3.79 4.55
N ILE A 88 -5.19 2.95 3.98
CA ILE A 88 -5.20 2.58 2.57
C ILE A 88 -6.49 1.85 2.21
N LYS A 89 -6.91 0.86 3.01
CA LYS A 89 -8.17 0.13 2.80
C LYS A 89 -9.38 1.07 2.80
N ASN A 90 -9.40 2.04 3.72
CA ASN A 90 -10.49 3.01 3.81
C ASN A 90 -10.50 3.96 2.61
N LEU A 91 -9.35 4.52 2.24
CA LEU A 91 -9.22 5.43 1.10
C LEU A 91 -9.52 4.72 -0.23
N ALA A 92 -9.22 3.43 -0.34
CA ALA A 92 -9.55 2.63 -1.53
C ALA A 92 -11.05 2.58 -1.82
N LYS A 93 -11.95 2.99 -0.93
CA LYS A 93 -13.39 3.13 -1.27
C LYS A 93 -13.70 4.36 -2.11
N HIS A 94 -12.82 5.37 -2.11
CA HIS A 94 -13.08 6.71 -2.65
C HIS A 94 -12.25 7.09 -3.87
N TYR A 95 -11.08 6.46 -4.06
CA TYR A 95 -10.20 6.75 -5.20
C TYR A 95 -10.22 5.63 -6.24
N LYS A 96 -9.93 5.97 -7.50
CA LYS A 96 -9.76 4.96 -8.56
C LYS A 96 -8.43 4.23 -8.43
N HIS A 97 -7.35 4.96 -8.13
CA HIS A 97 -6.03 4.38 -7.92
C HIS A 97 -5.36 4.96 -6.67
N LEU A 98 -4.71 4.11 -5.89
CA LEU A 98 -3.85 4.49 -4.78
C LEU A 98 -2.46 3.96 -5.05
N PHE A 99 -1.47 4.86 -5.11
CA PHE A 99 -0.06 4.50 -5.20
C PHE A 99 0.54 4.57 -3.80
N VAL A 100 0.94 3.43 -3.25
CA VAL A 100 1.49 3.31 -1.90
C VAL A 100 2.97 2.99 -2.01
N PHE A 101 3.81 3.93 -1.60
CA PHE A 101 5.25 3.81 -1.66
C PHE A 101 5.79 3.38 -0.31
N GLU A 102 6.55 2.29 -0.25
CA GLU A 102 7.18 1.82 0.98
C GLU A 102 8.58 1.32 0.68
N SER A 103 9.48 1.54 1.64
CA SER A 103 10.89 1.17 1.56
C SER A 103 11.23 -0.05 2.41
N GLU A 104 10.41 -0.35 3.41
CA GLU A 104 10.62 -1.44 4.35
C GLU A 104 9.71 -2.63 3.99
N ILE A 105 10.30 -3.66 3.40
CA ILE A 105 9.58 -4.88 2.99
C ILE A 105 8.85 -5.58 4.15
N GLU A 106 9.37 -5.48 5.37
CA GLU A 106 8.71 -6.01 6.57
C GLU A 106 7.35 -5.34 6.81
N LEU A 107 7.21 -4.04 6.54
CA LEU A 107 5.93 -3.34 6.71
C LEU A 107 4.89 -3.80 5.69
N PHE A 108 5.29 -4.11 4.44
CA PHE A 108 4.39 -4.77 3.49
C PHE A 108 3.88 -6.10 4.02
N ILE A 109 4.77 -6.95 4.55
CA ILE A 109 4.39 -8.27 5.06
C ILE A 109 3.43 -8.14 6.25
N LEU A 110 3.73 -7.27 7.21
CA LEU A 110 2.87 -7.06 8.37
C LEU A 110 1.48 -6.55 7.97
N ALA A 111 1.43 -5.52 7.13
CA ALA A 111 0.18 -4.95 6.66
C ALA A 111 -0.67 -5.97 5.88
N LEU A 112 -0.04 -6.70 4.94
CA LEU A 112 -0.72 -7.72 4.14
C LEU A 112 -1.03 -9.00 4.90
N SER A 113 -0.47 -9.20 6.11
CA SER A 113 -0.86 -10.30 6.99
C SER A 113 -2.12 -10.00 7.77
N MET A 114 -2.37 -8.72 8.07
CA MET A 114 -3.51 -8.31 8.91
C MET A 114 -4.70 -7.79 8.11
N ILE A 115 -4.48 -7.11 6.98
CA ILE A 115 -5.54 -6.50 6.19
C ILE A 115 -5.66 -7.20 4.83
N ASP A 116 -6.86 -7.71 4.53
CA ASP A 116 -7.17 -8.26 3.20
C ASP A 116 -7.35 -7.11 2.20
N LEU A 117 -6.41 -6.98 1.27
CA LEU A 117 -6.40 -6.05 0.15
C LEU A 117 -6.50 -6.78 -1.20
N SER A 118 -6.79 -8.09 -1.19
CA SER A 118 -6.62 -8.93 -2.37
C SER A 118 -7.48 -8.49 -3.54
N GLU A 119 -8.69 -8.00 -3.29
CA GLU A 119 -9.58 -7.44 -4.31
C GLU A 119 -9.05 -6.13 -4.88
N GLU A 120 -8.64 -5.19 -4.03
CA GLU A 120 -8.10 -3.90 -4.45
C GLU A 120 -6.76 -4.02 -5.19
N LEU A 121 -5.94 -5.00 -4.79
CA LEU A 121 -4.71 -5.34 -5.49
C LEU A 121 -5.02 -5.95 -6.85
N CYS A 122 -5.82 -7.02 -6.91
CA CYS A 122 -6.20 -7.69 -8.17
C CYS A 122 -6.85 -6.75 -9.18
N SER A 123 -7.67 -5.80 -8.71
CA SER A 123 -8.37 -4.84 -9.58
C SER A 123 -7.52 -3.67 -10.05
N GLY A 124 -6.27 -3.53 -9.59
CA GLY A 124 -5.42 -2.38 -9.90
C GLY A 124 -5.91 -1.09 -9.22
N LYS A 125 -6.66 -1.21 -8.13
CA LYS A 125 -7.10 -0.06 -7.33
C LYS A 125 -6.02 0.40 -6.36
N ILE A 126 -5.23 -0.54 -5.84
CA ILE A 126 -4.04 -0.25 -5.03
C ILE A 126 -2.81 -0.77 -5.76
N TYR A 127 -1.84 0.11 -5.95
CA TYR A 127 -0.51 -0.21 -6.45
C TYR A 127 0.49 -0.03 -5.31
N LEU A 128 1.05 -1.14 -4.85
CA LEU A 128 2.15 -1.14 -3.89
C LEU A 128 3.47 -0.97 -4.64
N VAL A 129 4.28 0.00 -4.25
CA VAL A 129 5.54 0.34 -4.91
C VAL A 129 6.66 0.22 -3.90
N ASP A 130 7.56 -0.75 -4.13
CA ASP A 130 8.79 -0.87 -3.38
C ASP A 130 9.83 0.09 -3.95
N ILE A 131 10.18 1.14 -3.20
CA ILE A 131 11.12 2.16 -3.68
C ILE A 131 12.57 1.65 -3.78
N LYS A 132 12.89 0.50 -3.14
CA LYS A 132 14.19 -0.16 -3.24
C LYS A 132 14.26 -1.12 -4.43
N GLU A 133 13.20 -1.24 -5.23
CA GLU A 133 13.22 -2.02 -6.46
C GLU A 133 14.03 -1.32 -7.55
N GLU A 134 14.98 -2.04 -8.17
CA GLU A 134 15.92 -1.46 -9.15
C GLU A 134 15.18 -0.84 -10.34
N ARG A 135 14.08 -1.47 -10.74
CA ARG A 135 13.26 -1.05 -11.89
C ARG A 135 12.07 -0.18 -11.51
N VAL A 136 12.03 0.38 -10.29
CA VAL A 136 10.90 1.20 -9.81
C VAL A 136 10.56 2.35 -10.76
N ASN A 137 11.57 3.02 -11.34
CA ASN A 137 11.35 4.10 -12.29
C ASN A 137 10.63 3.66 -13.56
N LEU A 138 10.93 2.45 -14.06
CA LEU A 138 10.24 1.89 -15.22
C LEU A 138 8.82 1.48 -14.86
N GLN A 139 8.64 0.85 -13.70
CA GLN A 139 7.31 0.49 -13.18
C GLN A 139 6.41 1.72 -13.07
N LEU A 140 6.90 2.82 -12.50
CA LEU A 140 6.14 4.06 -12.37
C LEU A 140 5.77 4.63 -13.73
N ARG A 141 6.70 4.67 -14.69
CA ARG A 141 6.40 5.13 -16.04
C ARG A 141 5.24 4.36 -16.67
N ILE A 142 5.24 3.03 -16.55
CA ILE A 142 4.16 2.17 -17.07
C ILE A 142 2.83 2.45 -16.35
N LEU A 143 2.85 2.59 -15.02
CA LEU A 143 1.64 2.86 -14.24
C LEU A 143 1.01 4.21 -14.57
N PHE A 144 1.82 5.25 -14.75
CA PHE A 144 1.34 6.59 -15.11
C PHE A 144 0.97 6.74 -16.59
N ASP A 145 1.32 5.77 -17.44
CA ASP A 145 0.96 5.72 -18.86
C ASP A 145 -0.42 5.05 -19.12
N GLN A 146 -1.18 4.76 -18.05
CA GLN A 146 -2.52 4.18 -18.18
C GLN A 146 -3.52 5.21 -18.72
N ASN A 147 -4.39 4.77 -19.65
CA ASN A 147 -5.39 5.64 -20.29
C ASN A 147 -6.29 6.38 -19.29
N ASP A 148 -6.63 5.72 -18.18
CA ASP A 148 -7.44 6.31 -17.12
C ASP A 148 -6.78 7.52 -16.47
N MET A 149 -5.45 7.55 -16.39
CA MET A 149 -4.69 8.69 -15.87
C MET A 149 -4.77 9.90 -16.82
N PHE A 150 -4.71 9.65 -18.13
CA PHE A 150 -4.84 10.69 -19.16
C PHE A 150 -6.26 11.24 -19.30
N LEU A 151 -7.28 10.40 -19.12
CA LEU A 151 -8.69 10.82 -19.14
C LEU A 151 -9.00 11.93 -18.11
N TRP A 152 -8.28 11.95 -16.99
CA TRP A 152 -8.41 13.03 -16.00
C TRP A 152 -7.64 14.30 -16.37
N LEU A 153 -6.53 14.19 -17.11
CA LEU A 153 -5.84 15.36 -17.64
C LEU A 153 -6.71 16.09 -18.66
N ASN A 154 -7.53 15.37 -19.43
CA ASN A 154 -8.49 15.95 -20.39
C ASN A 154 -9.62 16.77 -19.76
N ILE A 155 -9.78 16.77 -18.42
CA ILE A 155 -10.70 17.70 -17.74
C ILE A 155 -10.19 19.14 -17.85
N TYR A 156 -8.89 19.30 -18.02
CA TYR A 156 -8.29 20.52 -18.52
C TYR A 156 -8.16 20.36 -20.03
N GLU A 157 -8.66 21.33 -20.81
CA GLU A 157 -8.36 21.37 -22.25
C GLU A 157 -6.83 21.52 -22.40
N MET A 158 -6.13 20.41 -22.65
CA MET A 158 -4.71 20.38 -22.97
C MET A 158 -4.47 20.54 -24.46
#